data_AF-A0A523HG54-F1
#
_entry.id   AF-A0A523HG54-F1
#
_cell.length_a   1.000
_cell.length_b   1.000
_cell.length_c   1.000
_cell.angle_alpha   90.00
_cell.angle_beta   90.00
_cell.angle_gamma   90.00
#
_symmetry.space_group_name_H-M   'P 1'
#
loop_
_entity.id
_entity.type
_entity.pdbx_description
1 polymer ?
#
loop_
_entity_poly.entity_id
_entity_poly.type
_entity_poly.pdbx_seq_one_letter_code
_entity_poly.pdbx_strand_id
1 'polypeptide(L)'
;MIRGRSRLESWYYFRSATVDEREILLRIDNGELQLDKRLLKGRQARISRLIVLSLLVGGSVAACQTAVTLPTELSPSGQAGSDPASTAGLIQLQDPLDEPEYYCVDIPGAGLSLNLQGALQAHTCKLRAAEDETFTFNFPSVGQIYMEAYQLCVEADSVEAGAELRLQECTDQPRQRFVYEDGQIRLRDAGTETLCLAIAPGAGTPTGGPSHLRRDLGLRPCAEVEAALSEWKIP
;
A
#
# COMPACT_ATOMS: atom_id res chain seq x y z
N MET A 1 42.58 -25.61 -6.14
CA MET A 1 42.24 -26.29 -4.88
C MET A 1 41.19 -25.44 -4.16
N ILE A 2 39.94 -25.91 -4.14
CA ILE A 2 38.79 -25.24 -3.50
C ILE A 2 38.70 -25.73 -2.05
N ARG A 3 38.47 -24.82 -1.07
CA ARG A 3 37.53 -24.99 0.07
C ARG A 3 37.61 -23.85 1.07
N GLY A 4 36.45 -23.29 1.43
CA GLY A 4 36.26 -22.49 2.64
C GLY A 4 34.97 -21.67 2.64
N ARG A 5 33.82 -22.34 2.85
CA ARG A 5 32.45 -21.79 2.89
C ARG A 5 32.31 -20.53 3.76
N SER A 6 31.77 -19.45 3.20
CA SER A 6 31.04 -18.43 3.97
C SER A 6 29.67 -19.00 4.37
N ARG A 7 29.37 -19.06 5.67
CA ARG A 7 28.01 -19.29 6.17
C ARG A 7 27.24 -17.98 6.01
N LEU A 8 26.24 -17.97 5.14
CA LEU A 8 25.20 -16.93 5.14
C LEU A 8 24.32 -17.18 6.37
N GLU A 9 24.37 -16.30 7.36
CA GLU A 9 23.37 -16.27 8.44
C GLU A 9 22.15 -15.50 7.91
N SER A 10 21.06 -16.23 7.68
CA SER A 10 19.77 -15.65 7.31
C SER A 10 18.91 -15.52 8.56
N TRP A 11 18.52 -14.29 8.90
CA TRP A 11 17.60 -14.01 10.00
C TRP A 11 16.18 -13.93 9.46
N TYR A 12 15.24 -14.59 10.12
CA TYR A 12 13.82 -14.59 9.74
C TYR A 12 12.98 -14.17 10.94
N TYR A 13 12.07 -13.22 10.70
CA TYR A 13 11.11 -12.74 11.69
C TYR A 13 9.79 -13.49 11.51
N PHE A 14 9.23 -14.01 12.61
CA PHE A 14 7.92 -14.66 12.60
C PHE A 14 7.03 -14.06 13.70
N ARG A 15 5.81 -13.66 13.33
CA ARG A 15 4.75 -13.29 14.28
C ARG A 15 3.89 -14.53 14.54
N SER A 16 3.82 -14.98 15.80
CA SER A 16 2.88 -16.04 16.21
C SER A 16 1.52 -15.43 16.55
N ALA A 17 0.44 -15.98 15.99
CA ALA A 17 -0.90 -15.43 16.14
C ALA A 17 -1.63 -15.86 17.44
N THR A 18 -0.98 -16.57 18.37
CA THR A 18 -1.74 -17.27 19.43
C THR A 18 -1.25 -17.12 20.88
N VAL A 19 -0.18 -16.39 21.19
CA VAL A 19 0.17 -16.07 22.59
C VAL A 19 0.88 -14.72 22.69
N ASP A 20 0.26 -13.81 23.45
CA ASP A 20 0.78 -12.57 24.05
C ASP A 20 2.12 -12.04 23.50
N GLU A 21 2.04 -10.94 22.74
CA GLU A 21 3.06 -10.33 21.88
C GLU A 21 4.47 -10.28 22.49
N ARG A 22 5.27 -11.33 22.27
CA ARG A 22 6.71 -11.29 22.51
C ARG A 22 7.45 -11.78 21.27
N GLU A 23 8.41 -10.98 20.84
CA GLU A 23 9.33 -11.34 19.78
C GLU A 23 10.15 -12.57 20.20
N ILE A 24 10.06 -13.64 19.42
CA ILE A 24 10.88 -14.83 19.58
C ILE A 24 11.85 -14.86 18.41
N LEU A 25 13.15 -14.70 18.69
CA LEU A 25 14.19 -14.90 17.69
C LEU A 25 14.49 -16.39 17.54
N LEU A 26 14.31 -16.91 16.33
CA LEU A 26 14.59 -18.29 15.95
C LEU A 26 15.82 -18.29 15.03
N ARG A 27 16.78 -19.18 15.31
CA ARG A 27 17.96 -19.40 14.47
C ARG A 27 17.79 -20.73 13.74
N ILE A 28 18.23 -20.78 12.49
CA ILE A 28 18.34 -22.05 11.75
C ILE A 28 19.77 -22.54 11.87
N ASP A 29 19.96 -23.66 12.57
CA ASP A 29 21.24 -24.36 12.64
C ASP A 29 21.08 -25.75 12.03
N ASN A 30 21.87 -26.05 10.99
CA ASN A 30 21.85 -27.32 10.24
C ASN A 30 20.46 -27.72 9.71
N GLY A 31 19.62 -26.75 9.35
CA GLY A 31 18.29 -27.00 8.78
C GLY A 31 17.18 -27.23 9.80
N GLU A 32 17.48 -27.10 11.10
CA GLU A 32 16.51 -27.22 12.17
C GLU A 32 16.30 -25.87 12.85
N LEU A 33 15.03 -25.54 13.15
CA LEU A 33 14.65 -24.28 13.76
C LEU A 33 14.84 -24.36 15.28
N GLN A 34 15.71 -23.51 15.82
CA GLN A 34 16.10 -23.53 17.23
C GLN A 34 15.77 -22.18 17.90
N LEU A 35 15.27 -22.24 19.13
CA LEU A 35 14.94 -21.05 19.93
C LEU A 35 16.22 -20.48 20.57
N ASP A 36 16.56 -19.21 20.30
CA ASP A 36 17.76 -18.62 20.88
C ASP A 36 17.52 -18.18 22.35
N LYS A 37 18.02 -19.00 23.28
CA LYS A 37 17.83 -18.81 24.72
C LYS A 37 18.73 -17.72 25.32
N ARG A 38 19.71 -17.17 24.59
CA ARG A 38 20.64 -16.16 25.15
C ARG A 38 19.97 -14.80 25.35
N LEU A 39 18.90 -14.51 24.60
CA LEU A 39 18.12 -13.27 24.68
C LEU A 39 17.04 -13.30 25.77
N LEU A 40 16.81 -14.45 26.43
CA LEU A 40 15.83 -14.61 27.51
C LEU A 40 16.37 -14.19 28.90
N LYS A 41 17.41 -13.34 28.98
CA LYS A 41 17.93 -12.86 30.27
C LYS A 41 16.97 -11.85 30.91
N GLY A 42 16.02 -12.37 31.67
CA GLY A 42 15.18 -11.58 32.55
C GLY A 42 13.77 -12.15 32.68
N ARG A 43 13.54 -12.81 33.82
CA ARG A 43 12.25 -13.30 34.35
C ARG A 43 11.77 -14.64 33.79
N GLN A 44 11.59 -15.56 34.73
CA GLN A 44 11.11 -16.93 34.56
C GLN A 44 9.78 -16.94 33.79
N ALA A 45 9.78 -17.42 32.56
CA ALA A 45 8.57 -17.87 31.89
C ALA A 45 8.55 -19.40 31.94
N ARG A 46 7.56 -19.96 32.64
CA ARG A 46 7.24 -21.39 32.59
C ARG A 46 6.83 -21.72 31.15
N ILE A 47 7.70 -22.42 30.41
CA ILE A 47 7.39 -22.88 29.06
C ILE A 47 6.49 -24.11 29.23
N SER A 48 5.17 -23.91 29.16
CA SER A 48 4.24 -25.01 28.91
C SER A 48 4.53 -25.56 27.51
N ARG A 49 4.80 -26.87 27.44
CA ARG A 49 4.95 -27.60 26.18
C ARG A 49 3.72 -27.34 25.30
N LEU A 50 3.89 -26.62 24.20
CA LEU A 50 2.96 -26.70 23.09
C LEU A 50 3.65 -27.31 21.88
N ILE A 51 2.88 -28.23 21.30
CA ILE A 51 3.20 -29.24 20.33
C ILE A 51 3.45 -28.61 18.97
N VAL A 52 4.58 -28.93 18.34
CA VAL A 52 4.75 -28.78 16.89
C VAL A 52 4.09 -30.00 16.26
N LEU A 53 2.91 -29.82 15.66
CA LEU A 53 2.35 -30.81 14.75
C LEU A 53 2.46 -30.24 13.34
N SER A 54 3.37 -30.78 12.54
CA SER A 54 3.37 -30.58 11.10
C SER A 54 3.84 -31.83 10.38
N LEU A 55 2.93 -32.29 9.52
CA LEU A 55 3.14 -32.94 8.22
C LEU A 55 3.54 -34.43 8.21
N LEU A 56 2.53 -35.28 8.14
CA LEU A 56 2.53 -36.42 7.23
C LEU A 56 1.17 -36.48 6.52
N VAL A 57 1.09 -35.93 5.30
CA VAL A 57 0.04 -36.32 4.34
C VAL A 57 0.76 -36.81 3.09
N GLY A 58 1.19 -38.07 3.14
CA GLY A 58 1.48 -38.87 1.97
C GLY A 58 0.28 -39.78 1.75
N GLY A 59 -0.54 -39.47 0.75
CA GLY A 59 -1.73 -40.24 0.42
C GLY A 59 -2.03 -40.12 -1.07
N SER A 60 -1.52 -41.08 -1.84
CA SER A 60 -1.84 -41.25 -3.25
C SER A 60 -3.35 -41.42 -3.44
N VAL A 61 -3.97 -40.47 -4.14
CA VAL A 61 -5.31 -40.65 -4.70
C VAL A 61 -5.18 -41.12 -6.15
N ALA A 62 -5.58 -42.36 -6.38
CA ALA A 62 -5.80 -42.91 -7.71
C ALA A 62 -7.01 -42.19 -8.35
N ALA A 63 -6.78 -41.49 -9.46
CA ALA A 63 -7.86 -40.89 -10.24
C ALA A 63 -8.39 -41.93 -11.25
N CYS A 64 -9.66 -42.29 -11.07
CA CYS A 64 -10.43 -43.12 -11.99
C CYS A 64 -10.83 -42.28 -13.21
N GLN A 65 -10.61 -42.84 -14.40
CA GLN A 65 -10.93 -42.22 -15.69
C GLN A 65 -12.44 -42.15 -15.89
N THR A 66 -12.95 -40.98 -16.27
CA THR A 66 -14.13 -40.89 -17.14
C THR A 66 -13.87 -39.80 -18.19
N ALA A 67 -13.65 -40.23 -19.42
CA ALA A 67 -13.60 -39.34 -20.58
C ALA A 67 -15.04 -38.95 -20.93
N VAL A 68 -15.37 -37.67 -20.75
CA VAL A 68 -16.60 -37.07 -21.29
C VAL A 68 -16.17 -36.19 -22.45
N THR A 69 -16.46 -36.63 -23.66
CA THR A 69 -16.31 -35.85 -24.89
C THR A 69 -17.39 -34.77 -24.93
N LEU A 70 -16.99 -33.51 -24.83
CA LEU A 70 -17.86 -32.35 -25.12
C LEU A 70 -17.66 -31.91 -26.57
N PRO A 71 -18.72 -31.53 -27.31
CA PRO A 71 -18.60 -31.00 -28.65
C PRO A 71 -18.02 -29.58 -28.63
N THR A 72 -17.04 -29.38 -29.51
CA THR A 72 -16.43 -28.11 -29.87
C THR A 72 -17.45 -27.22 -30.59
N GLU A 73 -17.96 -26.18 -29.95
CA GLU A 73 -18.49 -25.01 -30.64
C GLU A 73 -17.52 -23.84 -30.44
N LEU A 74 -16.79 -23.53 -31.51
CA LEU A 74 -15.98 -22.32 -31.65
C LEU A 74 -16.94 -21.15 -31.94
N SER A 75 -17.22 -20.32 -30.94
CA SER A 75 -17.69 -18.96 -31.15
C SER A 75 -16.59 -17.97 -30.72
N PRO A 76 -16.13 -17.06 -31.60
CA PRO A 76 -15.21 -16.02 -31.22
C PRO A 76 -15.99 -14.85 -30.61
N SER A 77 -16.23 -14.91 -29.30
CA SER A 77 -16.79 -13.77 -28.57
C SER A 77 -15.67 -12.98 -27.91
N GLY A 78 -15.46 -11.75 -28.42
CA GLY A 78 -14.91 -10.62 -27.68
C GLY A 78 -13.48 -10.76 -27.19
N GLN A 79 -12.54 -10.15 -27.92
CA GLN A 79 -11.32 -9.64 -27.29
C GLN A 79 -11.75 -8.67 -26.19
N ALA A 80 -11.67 -9.10 -24.94
CA ALA A 80 -11.54 -8.19 -23.82
C ALA A 80 -10.29 -7.36 -24.12
N GLY A 81 -10.49 -6.07 -24.40
CA GLY A 81 -9.39 -5.11 -24.40
C GLY A 81 -8.74 -5.22 -23.02
N SER A 82 -7.49 -5.67 -22.98
CA SER A 82 -6.68 -5.53 -21.80
C SER A 82 -6.53 -4.03 -21.57
N ASP A 83 -7.25 -3.49 -20.58
CA ASP A 83 -6.91 -2.19 -20.04
C ASP A 83 -5.40 -2.17 -19.77
N PRO A 84 -4.70 -1.07 -20.08
CA PRO A 84 -3.28 -0.96 -19.76
C PRO A 84 -3.13 -1.27 -18.28
N ALA A 85 -2.26 -2.23 -17.97
CA ALA A 85 -2.03 -2.66 -16.60
C ALA A 85 -1.71 -1.41 -15.76
N SER A 86 -2.55 -1.15 -14.76
CA SER A 86 -2.39 -0.03 -13.83
C SER A 86 -1.02 -0.15 -13.16
N THR A 87 -0.19 0.89 -13.30
CA THR A 87 1.17 0.91 -12.75
C THR A 87 1.16 1.57 -11.39
N ALA A 88 1.93 1.02 -10.44
CA ALA A 88 2.10 1.60 -9.12
C ALA A 88 3.22 2.65 -9.13
N GLY A 89 3.01 3.78 -8.46
CA GLY A 89 4.03 4.83 -8.33
C GLY A 89 3.56 6.04 -7.52
N LEU A 90 4.30 7.14 -7.62
CA LEU A 90 4.01 8.37 -6.88
C LEU A 90 2.91 9.18 -7.58
N ILE A 91 1.98 9.72 -6.80
CA ILE A 91 1.11 10.82 -7.25
C ILE A 91 1.82 12.13 -6.89
N GLN A 92 2.52 12.70 -7.86
CA GLN A 92 3.44 13.83 -7.66
C GLN A 92 2.79 15.14 -8.13
N LEU A 93 2.85 16.20 -7.33
CA LEU A 93 2.47 17.55 -7.75
C LEU A 93 3.36 18.02 -8.90
N GLN A 94 2.78 18.67 -9.91
CA GLN A 94 3.52 19.14 -11.08
C GLN A 94 4.40 20.34 -10.77
N ASP A 95 3.92 21.25 -9.92
CA ASP A 95 4.69 22.39 -9.43
C ASP A 95 5.47 21.98 -8.16
N PRO A 96 6.78 22.25 -8.06
CA PRO A 96 7.56 21.92 -6.86
C PRO A 96 7.20 22.82 -5.65
N LEU A 97 6.56 23.97 -5.87
CA LEU A 97 6.29 24.99 -4.86
C LEU A 97 7.58 25.39 -4.11
N ASP A 98 7.63 25.22 -2.79
CA ASP A 98 8.79 25.47 -1.93
C ASP A 98 9.57 24.19 -1.59
N GLU A 99 9.27 23.07 -2.25
CA GLU A 99 9.94 21.78 -2.07
C GLU A 99 10.67 21.38 -3.37
N PRO A 100 12.00 21.60 -3.48
CA PRO A 100 12.75 21.26 -4.70
C PRO A 100 12.72 19.77 -5.06
N GLU A 101 12.41 18.89 -4.11
CA GLU A 101 12.22 17.46 -4.34
C GLU A 101 10.76 17.09 -4.67
N TYR A 102 9.90 18.10 -4.89
CA TYR A 102 8.45 18.01 -5.15
C TYR A 102 7.63 17.44 -3.99
N TYR A 103 6.32 17.66 -4.07
CA TYR A 103 5.33 17.07 -3.17
C TYR A 103 4.67 15.84 -3.79
N CYS A 104 4.49 14.79 -3.01
CA CYS A 104 3.78 13.57 -3.35
C CYS A 104 2.69 13.29 -2.32
N VAL A 105 1.61 12.60 -2.73
CA VAL A 105 0.60 12.10 -1.79
C VAL A 105 1.26 11.07 -0.86
N ASP A 106 1.01 11.17 0.44
CA ASP A 106 1.72 10.43 1.48
C ASP A 106 0.80 10.08 2.66
N ILE A 107 1.06 8.93 3.30
CA ILE A 107 0.46 8.57 4.59
C ILE A 107 1.25 9.25 5.74
N PRO A 108 0.59 9.91 6.69
CA PRO A 108 1.29 10.50 7.84
C PRO A 108 2.10 9.50 8.67
N GLY A 109 3.32 9.90 9.02
CA GLY A 109 4.20 9.15 9.92
C GLY A 109 5.29 8.39 9.17
N ALA A 110 6.07 7.58 9.89
CA ALA A 110 7.13 6.76 9.31
C ALA A 110 7.39 5.51 10.15
N GLY A 111 7.72 4.39 9.50
CA GLY A 111 8.04 3.12 10.17
C GLY A 111 6.93 2.69 11.14
N LEU A 112 7.28 2.48 12.41
CA LEU A 112 6.32 2.06 13.45
C LEU A 112 5.31 3.16 13.84
N SER A 113 5.51 4.40 13.39
CA SER A 113 4.61 5.53 13.66
C SER A 113 3.67 5.86 12.49
N LEU A 114 3.67 5.04 11.44
CA LEU A 114 2.79 5.22 10.29
C LEU A 114 1.32 5.19 10.73
N ASN A 115 0.57 6.20 10.34
CA ASN A 115 -0.81 6.41 10.74
C ASN A 115 -1.78 6.19 9.57
N LEU A 116 -2.13 4.92 9.35
CA LEU A 116 -3.08 4.51 8.29
C LEU A 116 -4.50 5.06 8.47
N GLN A 117 -4.85 5.57 9.65
CA GLN A 117 -6.16 6.18 9.93
C GLN A 117 -6.13 7.71 9.80
N GLY A 118 -4.94 8.29 9.61
CA GLY A 118 -4.75 9.71 9.39
C GLY A 118 -5.32 10.17 8.05
N ALA A 119 -5.60 11.47 7.95
CA ALA A 119 -5.83 12.07 6.65
C ALA A 119 -4.53 12.03 5.85
N LEU A 120 -4.62 11.70 4.56
CA LEU A 120 -3.49 11.79 3.65
C LEU A 120 -2.94 13.21 3.65
N GLN A 121 -1.64 13.32 3.45
CA GLN A 121 -0.93 14.59 3.35
C GLN A 121 -0.19 14.66 2.02
N ALA A 122 0.32 15.84 1.71
CA ALA A 122 1.38 15.98 0.73
C ALA A 122 2.71 16.06 1.47
N HIS A 123 3.69 15.28 1.06
CA HIS A 123 5.04 15.24 1.66
C HIS A 123 6.10 15.28 0.56
N THR A 124 7.34 15.60 0.91
CA THR A 124 8.49 15.51 0.01
C THR A 124 8.58 14.11 -0.61
N CYS A 125 8.62 14.04 -1.94
CA CYS A 125 8.62 12.76 -2.66
C CYS A 125 9.81 11.85 -2.31
N LYS A 126 9.52 10.58 -2.03
CA LYS A 126 10.54 9.56 -1.73
C LYS A 126 10.99 8.83 -2.99
N LEU A 127 12.28 8.93 -3.32
CA LEU A 127 12.87 8.23 -4.47
C LEU A 127 13.09 6.72 -4.25
N ARG A 128 13.02 6.24 -3.01
CA ARG A 128 13.26 4.84 -2.63
C ARG A 128 12.43 4.48 -1.41
N ALA A 129 12.02 3.20 -1.31
CA ALA A 129 11.27 2.67 -0.17
C ALA A 129 10.03 3.52 0.19
N ALA A 130 9.30 3.94 -0.83
CA ALA A 130 8.16 4.86 -0.77
C ALA A 130 6.83 4.10 -0.63
N GLU A 131 6.77 3.04 0.19
CA GLU A 131 5.56 2.22 0.33
C GLU A 131 4.35 3.05 0.79
N ASP A 132 4.59 4.11 1.54
CA ASP A 132 3.63 5.08 2.06
C ASP A 132 3.25 6.21 1.07
N GLU A 133 3.88 6.24 -0.10
CA GLU A 133 3.59 7.20 -1.19
C GLU A 133 3.30 6.52 -2.54
N THR A 134 3.28 5.19 -2.58
CA THR A 134 3.07 4.42 -3.80
C THR A 134 1.60 4.05 -3.94
N PHE A 135 0.98 4.53 -5.02
CA PHE A 135 -0.42 4.28 -5.35
C PHE A 135 -0.57 3.76 -6.77
N THR A 136 -1.69 3.10 -7.02
CA THR A 136 -2.11 2.62 -8.34
C THR A 136 -3.48 3.21 -8.67
N PHE A 137 -3.55 3.93 -9.79
CA PHE A 137 -4.79 4.53 -10.27
C PHE A 137 -5.62 3.53 -11.08
N ASN A 138 -6.95 3.61 -11.02
CA ASN A 138 -7.90 2.69 -11.64
C ASN A 138 -7.78 1.23 -11.18
N PHE A 139 -7.39 1.01 -9.92
CA PHE A 139 -7.31 -0.31 -9.29
C PHE A 139 -7.89 -0.25 -7.87
N PRO A 140 -8.50 -1.33 -7.33
CA PRO A 140 -8.85 -2.59 -8.00
C PRO A 140 -10.01 -2.44 -9.00
N SER A 141 -10.71 -1.30 -9.00
CA SER A 141 -11.72 -0.96 -9.98
C SER A 141 -11.46 0.41 -10.60
N VAL A 142 -12.04 0.65 -11.78
CA VAL A 142 -11.95 1.93 -12.47
C VAL A 142 -12.36 3.10 -11.56
N GLY A 143 -11.49 4.10 -11.47
CA GLY A 143 -11.65 5.29 -10.63
C GLY A 143 -11.18 5.13 -9.18
N GLN A 144 -10.78 3.94 -8.71
CA GLN A 144 -10.16 3.82 -7.41
C GLN A 144 -8.67 4.18 -7.46
N ILE A 145 -8.17 4.73 -6.36
CA ILE A 145 -6.74 4.95 -6.11
C ILE A 145 -6.39 4.00 -4.98
N TYR A 146 -5.53 3.03 -5.26
CA TYR A 146 -5.21 1.93 -4.37
C TYR A 146 -3.77 1.97 -3.90
N MET A 147 -3.51 1.43 -2.72
CA MET A 147 -2.17 1.31 -2.15
C MET A 147 -1.87 -0.15 -1.83
N GLU A 148 -1.04 -0.79 -2.67
CA GLU A 148 -0.73 -2.21 -2.62
C GLU A 148 -0.16 -2.66 -1.27
N ALA A 149 0.71 -1.84 -0.68
CA ALA A 149 1.43 -2.18 0.54
C ALA A 149 0.47 -2.46 1.73
N TYR A 150 -0.67 -1.77 1.76
CA TYR A 150 -1.65 -1.87 2.84
C TYR A 150 -3.01 -2.43 2.41
N GLN A 151 -3.20 -2.64 1.11
CA GLN A 151 -4.45 -3.16 0.53
C GLN A 151 -5.67 -2.29 0.82
N LEU A 152 -5.47 -0.97 0.76
CA LEU A 152 -6.51 0.03 1.03
C LEU A 152 -6.70 0.96 -0.16
N CYS A 153 -7.89 1.53 -0.26
CA CYS A 153 -8.25 2.53 -1.25
C CYS A 153 -8.36 3.90 -0.61
N VAL A 154 -8.04 4.94 -1.39
CA VAL A 154 -8.31 6.32 -1.02
C VAL A 154 -9.83 6.55 -1.03
N GLU A 155 -10.35 7.12 0.06
CA GLU A 155 -11.73 7.53 0.22
C GLU A 155 -11.79 8.98 0.72
N ALA A 156 -12.67 9.79 0.14
CA ALA A 156 -13.02 11.09 0.71
C ALA A 156 -13.95 10.95 1.91
N ASP A 157 -13.73 11.71 2.99
CA ASP A 157 -14.59 11.67 4.18
C ASP A 157 -16.02 12.19 3.89
N SER A 158 -16.17 13.06 2.88
CA SER A 158 -17.47 13.54 2.39
C SER A 158 -17.39 13.92 0.90
N VAL A 159 -18.53 14.30 0.30
CA VAL A 159 -18.62 14.82 -1.07
C VAL A 159 -18.66 16.36 -1.12
N GLU A 160 -18.21 17.01 -0.05
CA GLU A 160 -18.25 18.46 0.13
C GLU A 160 -16.85 19.09 0.02
N ALA A 161 -16.80 20.38 -0.30
CA ALA A 161 -15.55 21.13 -0.30
C ALA A 161 -14.87 21.10 1.08
N GLY A 162 -13.55 20.90 1.07
CA GLY A 162 -12.73 20.76 2.28
C GLY A 162 -12.67 19.33 2.83
N ALA A 163 -13.29 18.34 2.17
CA ALA A 163 -13.16 16.95 2.58
C ALA A 163 -11.69 16.49 2.59
N GLU A 164 -11.31 15.83 3.67
CA GLU A 164 -10.04 15.11 3.78
C GLU A 164 -10.14 13.76 3.05
N LEU A 165 -8.98 13.20 2.70
CA LEU A 165 -8.86 11.87 2.13
C LEU A 165 -8.23 10.92 3.14
N ARG A 166 -8.72 9.69 3.24
CA ARG A 166 -8.17 8.64 4.10
C ARG A 166 -8.04 7.33 3.35
N LEU A 167 -7.26 6.41 3.91
CA LEU A 167 -7.24 5.03 3.46
C LEU A 167 -8.38 4.25 4.14
N GLN A 168 -9.17 3.56 3.33
CA GLN A 168 -10.29 2.72 3.77
C GLN A 168 -10.28 1.39 3.01
N GLU A 169 -11.06 0.42 3.50
CA GLU A 169 -11.32 -0.80 2.74
C GLU A 169 -11.88 -0.43 1.35
N CYS A 170 -11.39 -1.11 0.31
CA CYS A 170 -11.86 -0.86 -1.05
C CYS A 170 -13.32 -1.27 -1.21
N THR A 171 -14.18 -0.33 -1.60
CA THR A 171 -15.61 -0.55 -1.80
C THR A 171 -16.11 0.16 -3.07
N ASP A 172 -17.36 -0.11 -3.46
CA ASP A 172 -18.00 0.58 -4.58
C ASP A 172 -18.62 1.93 -4.21
N GLN A 173 -18.24 2.50 -3.07
CA GLN A 173 -18.76 3.79 -2.64
C GLN A 173 -18.33 4.92 -3.58
N PRO A 174 -19.23 5.88 -3.88
CA PRO A 174 -18.90 7.04 -4.73
C PRO A 174 -17.72 7.86 -4.20
N ARG A 175 -17.49 7.89 -2.88
CA ARG A 175 -16.37 8.61 -2.26
C ARG A 175 -14.99 8.01 -2.57
N GLN A 176 -14.93 6.84 -3.22
CA GLN A 176 -13.71 6.20 -3.72
C GLN A 176 -13.62 6.26 -5.25
N ARG A 177 -14.40 7.11 -5.92
CA ARG A 177 -14.42 7.21 -7.38
C ARG A 177 -13.84 8.53 -7.84
N PHE A 178 -12.63 8.45 -8.37
CA PHE A 178 -11.88 9.55 -8.92
C PHE A 178 -11.77 9.44 -10.45
N VAL A 179 -11.48 10.57 -11.08
CA VAL A 179 -11.13 10.70 -12.49
C VAL A 179 -9.89 11.55 -12.58
N TYR A 180 -8.95 11.18 -13.45
CA TYR A 180 -7.80 12.01 -13.77
C TYR A 180 -7.99 12.61 -15.16
N GLU A 181 -8.06 13.94 -15.23
CA GLU A 181 -8.30 14.70 -16.46
C GLU A 181 -7.59 16.05 -16.36
N ASP A 182 -6.91 16.47 -17.43
CA ASP A 182 -6.18 17.74 -17.51
C ASP A 182 -5.22 17.98 -16.32
N GLY A 183 -4.51 16.95 -15.88
CA GLY A 183 -3.60 17.02 -14.74
C GLY A 183 -4.30 17.00 -13.37
N GLN A 184 -5.61 17.10 -13.30
CA GLN A 184 -6.34 17.14 -12.04
C GLN A 184 -6.92 15.78 -11.67
N ILE A 185 -6.88 15.45 -10.39
CA ILE A 185 -7.60 14.29 -9.83
C ILE A 185 -8.91 14.81 -9.24
N ARG A 186 -10.04 14.39 -9.80
CA ARG A 186 -11.39 14.87 -9.48
C ARG A 186 -12.23 13.78 -8.84
N LEU A 187 -13.02 14.11 -7.82
CA LEU A 187 -14.04 13.18 -7.31
C LEU A 187 -15.22 13.14 -8.30
N ARG A 188 -15.56 11.94 -8.80
CA ARG A 188 -16.50 11.75 -9.93
C ARG A 188 -17.91 12.26 -9.66
N ASP A 189 -18.41 11.99 -8.46
CA ASP A 189 -19.81 12.24 -8.08
C ASP A 189 -19.91 13.28 -6.94
N ALA A 190 -19.08 14.34 -7.02
CA ALA A 190 -19.13 15.44 -6.07
C ALA A 190 -20.36 16.33 -6.34
N GLY A 191 -21.41 16.16 -5.54
CA GLY A 191 -22.59 17.05 -5.41
C GLY A 191 -22.90 17.96 -6.60
N THR A 192 -22.94 19.27 -6.34
CA THR A 192 -23.18 20.32 -7.35
C THR A 192 -21.90 20.97 -7.87
N GLU A 193 -20.76 20.71 -7.24
CA GLU A 193 -19.46 21.33 -7.53
C GLU A 193 -18.42 20.26 -7.84
N THR A 194 -17.61 20.48 -8.87
CA THR A 194 -16.48 19.58 -9.15
C THR A 194 -15.39 19.80 -8.12
N LEU A 195 -15.03 18.73 -7.40
CA LEU A 195 -13.99 18.75 -6.38
C LEU A 195 -12.69 18.12 -6.88
N CYS A 196 -11.59 18.84 -6.72
CA CYS A 196 -10.24 18.47 -7.12
C CYS A 196 -9.38 18.19 -5.89
N LEU A 197 -8.53 17.17 -6.00
CA LEU A 197 -7.44 16.96 -5.05
C LEU A 197 -6.48 18.14 -5.11
N ALA A 198 -6.23 18.75 -3.96
CA ALA A 198 -5.40 19.92 -3.85
C ALA A 198 -4.54 19.88 -2.59
N ILE A 199 -3.31 20.36 -2.74
CA ILE A 199 -2.42 20.67 -1.62
C ILE A 199 -2.81 22.02 -1.01
N ALA A 200 -2.68 22.15 0.31
CA ALA A 200 -2.98 23.40 0.99
C ALA A 200 -2.01 24.53 0.55
N PRO A 201 -2.52 25.78 0.40
CA PRO A 201 -1.70 26.93 0.12
C PRO A 201 -0.82 27.27 1.34
N GLY A 202 0.21 28.10 1.13
CA GLY A 202 1.10 28.58 2.20
C GLY A 202 2.51 28.05 2.05
N ALA A 203 3.23 27.92 3.16
CA ALA A 203 4.57 27.33 3.22
C ALA A 203 4.49 25.90 3.80
N GLY A 204 5.38 25.03 3.34
CA GLY A 204 5.52 23.68 3.88
C GLY A 204 5.96 23.70 5.35
N THR A 205 5.46 22.74 6.12
CA THR A 205 5.90 22.51 7.49
C THR A 205 7.13 21.59 7.48
N PRO A 206 8.29 22.00 8.03
CA PRO A 206 9.46 21.13 8.13
C PRO A 206 9.20 19.94 9.03
N THR A 207 9.62 18.75 8.59
CA THR A 207 9.48 17.50 9.35
C THR A 207 10.81 16.76 9.56
N GLY A 208 11.93 17.38 9.16
CA GLY A 208 13.28 16.85 9.28
C GLY A 208 14.16 17.36 8.13
N GLY A 209 15.45 17.04 8.11
CA GLY A 209 16.34 17.25 6.95
C GLY A 209 16.41 18.67 6.36
N PRO A 210 17.15 18.85 5.24
CA PRO A 210 17.18 20.10 4.48
C PRO A 210 16.00 20.27 3.51
N SER A 211 15.44 19.16 3.02
CA SER A 211 14.24 19.05 2.18
C SER A 211 13.42 17.88 2.75
N HIS A 212 12.29 18.20 3.38
CA HIS A 212 11.40 17.27 4.09
C HIS A 212 10.15 18.03 4.59
N LEU A 213 9.46 18.70 3.67
CA LEU A 213 8.29 19.50 3.96
C LEU A 213 7.02 18.66 3.87
N ARG A 214 6.02 19.02 4.67
CA ARG A 214 4.66 18.52 4.52
C ARG A 214 3.64 19.64 4.39
N ARG A 215 2.51 19.34 3.78
CA ARG A 215 1.32 20.20 3.72
C ARG A 215 0.05 19.35 3.79
N ASP A 216 -1.03 19.97 4.26
CA ASP A 216 -2.34 19.33 4.26
C ASP A 216 -2.80 19.10 2.82
N LEU A 217 -3.59 18.03 2.63
CA LEU A 217 -4.14 17.60 1.35
C LEU A 217 -5.65 17.42 1.51
N GLY A 218 -6.43 17.83 0.51
CA GLY A 218 -7.87 17.63 0.56
C GLY A 218 -8.57 18.00 -0.74
N LEU A 219 -9.90 17.92 -0.72
CA LEU A 219 -10.74 18.26 -1.85
C LEU A 219 -11.13 19.74 -1.82
N ARG A 220 -10.93 20.44 -2.94
CA ARG A 220 -11.30 21.85 -3.14
C ARG A 220 -12.13 22.03 -4.40
N PRO A 221 -13.00 23.05 -4.50
CA PRO A 221 -13.67 23.36 -5.75
C PRO A 221 -12.62 23.58 -6.86
N CYS A 222 -12.70 22.80 -7.93
CA CYS A 222 -11.72 22.85 -9.03
C CYS A 222 -11.61 24.25 -9.66
N ALA A 223 -12.70 25.02 -9.64
CA ALA A 223 -12.76 26.38 -10.19
C ALA A 223 -12.06 27.43 -9.31
N GLU A 224 -11.79 27.12 -8.04
CA GLU A 224 -11.23 28.06 -7.06
C GLU A 224 -9.77 27.78 -6.72
N VAL A 225 -9.26 26.60 -7.05
CA VAL A 225 -7.88 26.20 -6.76
C VAL A 225 -6.95 26.48 -7.93
N GLU A 226 -5.78 27.03 -7.62
CA GLU A 226 -4.73 27.29 -8.61
C GLU A 226 -4.14 25.97 -9.16
N ALA A 227 -3.75 25.97 -10.44
CA ALA A 227 -3.12 24.82 -11.10
C ALA A 227 -1.88 24.31 -10.34
N ALA A 228 -1.03 25.22 -9.85
CA ALA A 228 0.16 24.90 -9.07
C ALA A 228 -0.13 24.10 -7.79
N LEU A 229 -1.37 24.13 -7.28
CA LEU A 229 -1.79 23.42 -6.08
C LEU A 229 -2.63 22.15 -6.37
N SER A 230 -2.99 21.90 -7.63
CA SER A 230 -4.01 20.90 -7.98
C SER A 230 -3.70 20.05 -9.22
N GLU A 231 -2.60 20.32 -9.91
CA GLU A 231 -2.13 19.52 -11.03
C GLU A 231 -1.08 18.49 -10.59
N TRP A 232 -1.36 17.23 -10.87
CA TRP A 232 -0.61 16.05 -10.46
C TRP A 232 -0.12 15.28 -11.68
N LYS A 233 0.96 14.52 -11.51
CA LYS A 233 1.35 13.41 -12.37
C LYS A 233 0.93 12.13 -11.66
N ILE A 234 0.20 11.27 -12.36
CA ILE A 234 -0.12 9.93 -11.89
C ILE A 234 0.86 8.90 -12.50
N PRO A 235 1.05 7.75 -11.85
CA PRO A 235 1.91 6.66 -12.33
C PRO A 235 1.49 6.02 -13.67
#